data_AF-A0A5D0RJ54-F1
#
_entry.id   AF-A0A5D0RJ54-F1
#
_cell.length_a   1.000
_cell.length_b   1.000
_cell.length_c   1.000
_cell.angle_alpha   90.00
_cell.angle_beta   90.00
_cell.angle_gamma   90.00
#
_symmetry.space_group_name_H-M   'P 1'
#
loop_
_entity.id
_entity.type
_entity.pdbx_description
1 polymer ?
#
loop_
_entity_poly.entity_id
_entity_poly.type
_entity_poly.pdbx_seq_one_letter_code
_entity_poly.pdbx_strand_id
1 'polypeptide(L)'
;MTVDPGPLQNALAIIAELKGLVRGQMDRFDRLERDLEDVAETVLQGPVQTTLAPLPPATDHRREHRSGRPPKIDTDPELAAFIRARIDRLTFEEIAAQVAAHFPPDRRVGKSTIHAWWKRQQG
;
A
#
# COMPACT_ATOMS: atom_id res chain seq x y z
N MET A 1 -64.89 21.96 7.06
CA MET A 1 -64.34 22.98 6.13
C MET A 1 -62.83 22.92 6.27
N THR A 2 -62.17 22.05 5.51
CA THR A 2 -60.70 21.89 5.52
C THR A 2 -60.11 23.00 4.69
N VAL A 3 -59.42 23.94 5.34
CA VAL A 3 -58.69 25.02 4.66
C VAL A 3 -57.52 24.37 3.93
N ASP A 4 -57.54 24.40 2.61
CA ASP A 4 -56.43 23.94 1.78
C ASP A 4 -55.23 24.86 2.04
N PRO A 5 -54.12 24.36 2.63
CA PRO A 5 -52.95 25.18 2.87
C PRO A 5 -52.41 25.63 1.51
N GLY A 6 -52.36 26.95 1.31
CA GLY A 6 -51.98 27.53 0.03
C GLY A 6 -50.58 27.06 -0.44
N PRO A 7 -50.28 27.18 -1.75
CA PRO A 7 -49.09 26.57 -2.37
C PRO A 7 -47.74 26.92 -1.70
N LEU A 8 -47.64 28.09 -1.08
CA LEU A 8 -46.45 28.50 -0.31
C LEU A 8 -46.27 27.70 1.00
N GLN A 9 -47.35 27.35 1.69
CA GLN A 9 -47.28 26.56 2.93
C GLN A 9 -46.87 25.11 2.63
N ASN A 10 -47.37 24.54 1.54
CA ASN A 10 -46.94 23.22 1.08
C ASN A 10 -45.45 23.21 0.67
N ALA A 11 -44.98 24.24 -0.04
CA ALA A 11 -43.57 24.35 -0.41
C ALA A 11 -42.64 24.44 0.82
N LEU A 12 -43.03 25.20 1.85
CA LEU A 12 -42.26 25.30 3.10
C LEU A 12 -42.24 23.98 3.89
N ALA A 13 -43.35 23.25 3.91
CA ALA A 13 -43.43 21.93 4.55
C ALA A 13 -42.47 20.92 3.87
N ILE A 14 -42.46 20.88 2.53
CA ILE A 14 -41.56 20.01 1.75
C ILE A 14 -40.09 20.36 2.01
N ILE A 15 -39.75 21.65 2.07
CA ILE A 15 -38.37 22.08 2.37
C ILE A 15 -37.97 21.68 3.79
N ALA A 16 -38.86 21.78 4.77
CA ALA A 16 -38.58 21.35 6.14
C ALA A 16 -38.35 19.83 6.23
N GLU A 17 -39.14 19.04 5.49
CA GLU A 17 -39.00 17.59 5.41
C GLU A 17 -37.68 17.18 4.74
N LEU A 18 -37.34 17.78 3.60
CA LEU A 18 -36.06 17.55 2.93
C LEU A 18 -34.86 17.91 3.80
N LYS A 19 -34.95 19.01 4.57
CA LYS A 19 -33.90 19.39 5.54
C LYS A 19 -33.78 18.36 6.66
N GLY A 20 -34.91 17.85 7.17
CA GLY A 20 -34.93 16.78 8.16
C GLY A 20 -34.28 15.49 7.63
N LEU A 21 -34.60 15.13 6.39
CA LEU A 21 -34.03 13.97 5.71
C LEU A 21 -32.51 14.10 5.54
N VAL A 22 -32.04 15.24 5.02
CA VAL A 22 -30.60 15.48 4.82
C VAL A 22 -29.86 15.42 6.17
N ARG A 23 -30.39 16.04 7.22
CA ARG A 23 -29.79 15.98 8.56
C ARG A 23 -29.72 14.55 9.09
N GLY A 24 -30.80 13.78 8.94
CA GLY A 24 -30.84 12.38 9.36
C GLY A 24 -29.87 11.48 8.57
N GLN A 25 -29.61 11.78 7.30
CA GLN A 25 -28.57 11.08 6.52
C GLN A 25 -27.17 11.43 7.02
N MET A 26 -26.89 12.71 7.30
CA MET A 26 -25.58 13.13 7.85
C MET A 26 -25.30 12.46 9.20
N ASP A 27 -26.28 12.43 10.11
CA ASP A 27 -26.15 11.74 11.41
C ASP A 27 -25.91 10.22 11.28
N ARG A 28 -26.29 9.64 10.14
CA ARG A 28 -26.07 8.21 9.84
C ARG A 28 -24.66 7.99 9.30
N PHE A 29 -24.16 8.89 8.46
CA PHE A 29 -22.77 8.85 8.00
C PHE A 29 -21.80 9.03 9.16
N ASP A 30 -22.05 9.99 10.06
CA ASP A 30 -21.21 10.23 11.25
C ASP A 30 -21.16 9.02 12.19
N ARG A 31 -22.24 8.23 12.23
CA ARG A 31 -22.27 6.97 13.00
C ARG A 31 -21.48 5.88 12.31
N LEU A 32 -21.65 5.75 11.00
CA LEU A 32 -20.91 4.76 10.22
C LEU A 32 -19.40 5.02 10.25
N GLU A 33 -18.98 6.27 10.23
CA GLU A 33 -17.58 6.66 10.34
C GLU A 33 -16.98 6.22 11.69
N ARG A 34 -17.69 6.50 12.79
CA ARG A 34 -17.29 6.02 14.13
C ARG A 34 -17.26 4.50 14.25
N ASP A 35 -18.28 3.82 13.73
CA ASP A 35 -18.33 2.35 13.75
C ASP A 35 -17.15 1.75 12.95
N LEU A 36 -16.74 2.39 11.85
CA LEU A 36 -15.58 1.98 11.06
C LEU A 36 -14.26 2.24 11.78
N GLU A 37 -14.12 3.38 12.47
CA GLU A 37 -12.97 3.69 13.32
C GLU A 37 -12.84 2.67 14.46
N ASP A 38 -13.93 2.34 15.14
CA ASP A 38 -13.95 1.34 16.23
C ASP A 38 -13.56 -0.07 15.73
N VAL A 39 -14.05 -0.47 14.54
CA VAL A 39 -13.66 -1.74 13.90
C VAL A 39 -12.19 -1.72 13.51
N ALA A 40 -11.69 -0.61 12.96
CA ALA A 40 -10.29 -0.46 12.60
C ALA A 40 -9.39 -0.55 13.83
N GLU A 41 -9.73 0.13 14.93
CA GLU A 41 -9.02 0.03 16.19
C GLU A 41 -9.03 -1.39 16.75
N THR A 42 -10.19 -2.07 16.69
CA THR A 42 -10.33 -3.48 17.12
C THR A 42 -9.45 -4.42 16.30
N VAL A 43 -9.36 -4.23 14.97
CA VAL A 43 -8.52 -5.07 14.09
C VAL A 43 -7.03 -4.78 14.30
N LEU A 44 -6.66 -3.54 14.61
CA LEU A 44 -5.26 -3.14 14.83
C LEU A 44 -4.75 -3.54 16.23
N GLN A 45 -5.61 -3.54 17.24
CA GLN A 45 -5.25 -3.88 18.62
C GLN A 45 -5.51 -5.35 18.98
N GLY A 46 -6.35 -6.05 18.19
CA GLY A 46 -6.56 -7.47 18.33
C GLY A 46 -5.32 -8.27 17.93
N PRO A 47 -4.89 -9.28 18.70
CA PRO A 47 -3.85 -10.20 18.23
C PRO A 47 -4.37 -10.86 16.95
N VAL A 48 -3.62 -10.76 15.85
CA VAL A 48 -3.93 -11.52 14.64
C VAL A 48 -3.78 -13.01 15.00
N GLN A 49 -4.88 -13.68 15.31
CA GLN A 49 -4.93 -15.14 15.48
C GLN A 49 -4.79 -15.81 14.10
N THR A 50 -3.65 -15.60 13.44
CA THR A 50 -3.20 -16.48 12.39
C THR A 50 -2.53 -17.67 13.06
N THR A 51 -3.32 -18.69 13.41
CA THR A 51 -2.75 -20.03 13.61
C THR A 51 -2.33 -20.56 12.25
N LEU A 52 -1.23 -20.03 11.71
CA LEU A 52 -0.60 -20.56 10.51
C LEU A 52 -0.01 -21.90 10.90
N ALA A 53 -0.52 -22.98 10.29
CA ALA A 53 0.15 -24.27 10.37
C ALA A 53 1.63 -24.08 9.99
N PRO A 54 2.58 -24.67 10.73
CA PRO A 54 3.99 -24.56 10.38
C PRO A 54 4.18 -25.04 8.95
N LEU A 55 4.73 -24.18 8.09
CA LEU A 55 5.11 -24.60 6.75
C LEU A 55 6.12 -25.74 6.85
N PRO A 56 6.02 -26.77 5.99
CA PRO A 56 7.02 -27.82 5.95
C PRO A 56 8.42 -27.20 5.75
N PRO A 57 9.48 -27.81 6.32
CA PRO A 57 10.84 -27.32 6.16
C PRO A 57 11.15 -27.13 4.68
N ALA A 58 11.94 -26.10 4.34
CA ALA A 58 12.29 -25.80 2.96
C ALA A 58 13.02 -26.99 2.32
N THR A 59 12.25 -27.84 1.63
CA THR A 59 12.74 -29.04 0.95
C THR A 59 13.53 -28.68 -0.30
N ASP A 60 14.23 -29.67 -0.84
CA ASP A 60 15.17 -29.61 -1.96
C ASP A 60 14.68 -28.81 -3.17
N HIS A 61 13.36 -28.69 -3.36
CA HIS A 61 12.74 -27.77 -4.31
C HIS A 61 13.28 -26.33 -4.22
N ARG A 62 13.51 -25.77 -3.01
CA ARG A 62 14.10 -24.42 -2.86
C ARG A 62 15.58 -24.39 -3.23
N ARG A 63 16.31 -25.51 -3.11
CA ARG A 63 17.71 -25.63 -3.55
C ARG A 63 17.79 -25.76 -5.07
N GLU A 64 16.89 -26.51 -5.69
CA GLU A 64 16.78 -26.66 -7.15
C GLU A 64 16.43 -25.34 -7.84
N HIS A 65 15.53 -24.54 -7.26
CA HIS A 65 15.14 -23.22 -7.79
C HIS A 65 16.08 -22.08 -7.39
N ARG A 66 17.06 -22.33 -6.50
CA ARG A 66 18.17 -21.39 -6.33
C ARG A 66 19.07 -21.57 -7.55
N SER A 67 19.11 -20.57 -8.42
CA SER A 67 19.95 -20.58 -9.62
C SER A 67 21.45 -20.81 -9.36
N GLY A 68 21.90 -20.86 -8.10
CA GLY A 68 23.30 -21.07 -7.68
C GLY A 68 24.23 -19.92 -8.05
N ARG A 69 23.82 -19.05 -8.98
CA ARG A 69 24.58 -17.93 -9.49
C ARG A 69 24.52 -16.77 -8.49
N PRO A 70 25.68 -16.26 -8.04
CA PRO A 70 25.71 -15.07 -7.22
C PRO A 70 25.00 -13.90 -7.94
N PRO A 71 24.21 -13.07 -7.24
CA PRO A 71 23.51 -11.94 -7.85
C PRO A 71 24.49 -10.99 -8.55
N LYS A 72 24.09 -10.41 -9.69
CA LYS A 72 24.96 -9.56 -10.53
C LYS A 72 25.66 -8.44 -9.73
N ILE A 73 24.95 -7.82 -8.81
CA ILE A 73 25.48 -6.71 -7.99
C ILE A 73 26.57 -7.21 -7.04
N ASP A 74 26.48 -8.44 -6.53
CA ASP A 74 27.48 -9.02 -5.63
C ASP A 74 28.77 -9.42 -6.37
N THR A 75 28.68 -9.71 -7.68
CA THR A 75 29.82 -10.07 -8.53
C THR A 75 30.52 -8.89 -9.19
N ASP A 76 29.91 -7.70 -9.15
CA ASP A 76 30.37 -6.52 -9.84
C ASP A 76 30.66 -5.39 -8.84
N PRO A 77 31.93 -5.23 -8.39
CA PRO A 77 32.28 -4.27 -7.34
C PRO A 77 32.06 -2.82 -7.77
N GLU A 78 32.22 -2.53 -9.06
CA GLU A 78 31.99 -1.18 -9.61
C GLU A 78 30.49 -0.85 -9.60
N LEU A 79 29.64 -1.80 -10.02
CA LEU A 79 28.19 -1.64 -9.95
C LEU A 79 27.70 -1.51 -8.49
N ALA A 80 28.24 -2.33 -7.58
CA ALA A 80 27.92 -2.24 -6.16
C ALA A 80 28.30 -0.87 -5.57
N ALA A 81 29.51 -0.37 -5.87
CA ALA A 81 29.97 0.93 -5.42
C ALA A 81 29.10 2.06 -6.00
N PHE A 82 28.74 1.97 -7.28
CA PHE A 82 27.88 2.93 -7.96
C PHE A 82 26.50 3.04 -7.29
N ILE A 83 25.91 1.90 -6.94
CA ILE A 83 24.61 1.82 -6.26
C ILE A 83 24.73 2.35 -4.83
N ARG A 84 25.74 1.93 -4.06
CA ARG A 84 25.95 2.42 -2.67
C ARG A 84 26.09 3.93 -2.59
N ALA A 85 26.81 4.55 -3.52
CA ALA A 85 27.00 5.99 -3.53
C ALA A 85 25.72 6.80 -3.75
N ARG A 86 24.63 6.16 -4.20
CA ARG A 86 23.37 6.80 -4.59
C ARG A 86 22.16 6.37 -3.77
N ILE A 87 22.27 5.27 -3.03
CA ILE A 87 21.13 4.65 -2.36
C ILE A 87 20.50 5.52 -1.28
N ASP A 88 21.28 6.43 -0.69
CA ASP A 88 20.81 7.35 0.34
C ASP A 88 20.14 8.62 -0.22
N ARG A 89 20.27 8.89 -1.52
CA ARG A 89 19.87 10.15 -2.15
C ARG A 89 18.87 9.99 -3.28
N LEU A 90 18.79 8.82 -3.88
CA LEU A 90 17.95 8.52 -5.04
C LEU A 90 17.02 7.35 -4.76
N THR A 91 15.88 7.35 -5.42
CA THR A 91 14.96 6.22 -5.44
C THR A 91 15.52 5.06 -6.26
N PHE A 92 15.04 3.83 -6.02
CA PHE A 92 15.49 2.65 -6.77
C PHE A 92 15.22 2.73 -8.27
N GLU A 93 14.17 3.45 -8.70
CA GLU A 93 13.90 3.69 -10.13
C GLU A 93 14.96 4.60 -10.74
N GLU A 94 15.29 5.70 -10.07
CA GLU A 94 16.31 6.65 -10.53
C GLU A 94 17.68 6.00 -10.58
N ILE A 95 18.01 5.15 -9.60
CA ILE A 95 19.26 4.37 -9.61
C ILE A 95 19.27 3.41 -10.80
N ALA A 96 18.18 2.71 -11.08
CA ALA A 96 18.08 1.81 -12.24
C ALA A 96 18.26 2.56 -13.57
N ALA A 97 17.66 3.75 -13.70
CA ALA A 97 17.84 4.61 -14.86
C ALA A 97 19.30 5.07 -15.02
N GLN A 98 19.95 5.49 -13.94
CA GLN A 98 21.36 5.87 -13.97
C GLN A 98 22.28 4.68 -14.26
N VAL A 99 21.97 3.48 -13.74
CA VAL A 99 22.68 2.25 -14.11
C VAL A 99 22.54 1.98 -15.60
N ALA A 100 21.35 2.13 -16.17
CA ALA A 100 21.13 1.94 -17.61
C ALA A 100 21.91 2.96 -18.47
N ALA A 101 22.09 4.19 -17.97
CA ALA A 101 22.84 5.23 -18.65
C ALA A 101 24.37 5.01 -18.58
N HIS A 102 24.89 4.50 -17.46
CA HIS A 102 26.34 4.38 -17.24
C HIS A 102 26.93 3.00 -17.53
N PHE A 103 26.13 1.93 -17.48
CA PHE A 103 26.62 0.56 -17.66
C PHE A 103 26.16 -0.04 -18.99
N PRO A 104 27.00 -0.88 -19.62
CA PRO A 104 26.61 -1.61 -20.82
C PRO A 104 25.43 -2.56 -20.52
N PRO A 105 24.60 -2.91 -21.53
CA PRO A 105 23.37 -3.68 -21.34
C PRO A 105 23.51 -4.93 -20.46
N ASP A 106 24.61 -5.68 -20.60
CA ASP A 106 24.84 -6.92 -19.85
C ASP A 106 25.01 -6.72 -18.34
N ARG A 107 25.47 -5.53 -17.93
CA ARG A 107 25.71 -5.15 -16.53
C ARG A 107 24.52 -4.41 -15.90
N ARG A 108 23.48 -4.09 -16.69
CA ARG A 108 22.31 -3.36 -16.18
C ARG A 108 21.48 -4.22 -15.21
N VAL A 109 20.91 -3.55 -14.22
CA VAL A 109 19.99 -4.13 -13.24
C VAL A 109 18.78 -3.22 -13.05
N GLY A 110 17.61 -3.82 -12.84
CA GLY A 110 16.38 -3.07 -12.56
C GLY A 110 16.19 -2.78 -11.08
N LYS A 111 15.22 -1.90 -10.78
CA LYS A 111 14.81 -1.52 -9.42
C LYS A 111 14.64 -2.70 -8.46
N SER A 112 13.93 -3.75 -8.88
CA SER A 112 13.63 -4.89 -8.01
C SER A 112 14.90 -5.61 -7.56
N THR A 113 15.89 -5.71 -8.44
CA THR A 113 17.20 -6.29 -8.14
C THR A 113 17.96 -5.41 -7.13
N ILE A 114 17.92 -4.09 -7.32
CA ILE A 114 18.56 -3.12 -6.43
C ILE A 114 17.91 -3.17 -5.03
N HIS A 115 16.58 -3.14 -4.95
CA HIS A 115 15.84 -3.23 -3.69
C HIS A 115 16.12 -4.55 -2.96
N ALA A 116 16.05 -5.69 -3.65
CA ALA A 116 16.34 -7.00 -3.05
C ALA A 116 17.79 -7.11 -2.55
N TRP A 117 18.74 -6.50 -3.26
CA TRP A 117 20.13 -6.43 -2.84
C TRP A 117 20.31 -5.55 -1.60
N TRP A 118 19.74 -4.34 -1.57
CA TRP A 118 19.81 -3.42 -0.44
C TRP A 118 19.15 -3.99 0.82
N LYS A 119 18.00 -4.66 0.67
CA LYS A 119 17.32 -5.32 1.79
C LYS A 119 18.18 -6.44 2.42
N ARG A 120 18.95 -7.18 1.61
CA ARG A 120 19.88 -8.21 2.11
C ARG A 120 21.10 -7.63 2.83
N GLN A 121 21.51 -6.40 2.52
CA GLN A 121 22.67 -5.75 3.15
C GLN A 121 22.33 -5.11 4.51
N GLN A 122 21.05 -4.99 4.86
CA GLN A 122 20.58 -4.41 6.13
C GLN A 122 20.26 -5.43 7.22
N GLY A 123 20.41 -6.72 6.93
CA GLY A 123 20.31 -7.82 7.90
C GLY A 123 21.64 -8.53 8.04
#